data_AF-A0A512BR06-F1
#
_entry.id   AF-A0A512BR06-F1
#
_cell.length_a   1.000
_cell.length_b   1.000
_cell.length_c   1.000
_cell.angle_alpha   90.00
_cell.angle_beta   90.00
_cell.angle_gamma   90.00
#
_symmetry.space_group_name_H-M   'P 1'
#
loop_
_entity.id
_entity.type
_entity.pdbx_description
1 polymer ?
#
loop_
_entity_poly.entity_id
_entity_poly.type
_entity_poly.pdbx_seq_one_letter_code
_entity_poly.pdbx_strand_id
1 'polypeptide(L)'
;MASIDRERKLLQQTVALAAIVPAAIGLYGVLFGQALTGDAVSISAESHFRFLSGLLLGIGICFWSTVPGIEEKTNRFRILTLLIVIGGLSRLLGLVFTGLPSLFMIGGLAMELIVTPVLCLWQTRIANRYAERFGVAEP
;
A
#
# COMPACT_ATOMS: atom_id res chain seq x y z
N MET A 1 -18.54 -4.46 -23.59
CA MET A 1 -17.15 -3.96 -23.80
C MET A 1 -16.86 -2.76 -22.91
N ALA A 2 -17.58 -1.63 -23.05
CA ALA A 2 -17.22 -0.37 -22.40
C ALA A 2 -17.21 -0.32 -20.84
N SER A 3 -18.00 -1.13 -20.12
CA SER A 3 -18.07 -1.00 -18.65
C SER A 3 -16.87 -1.64 -17.93
N ILE A 4 -16.46 -2.87 -18.28
CA ILE A 4 -15.32 -3.56 -17.65
C ILE A 4 -14.01 -2.83 -17.96
N ASP A 5 -13.80 -2.42 -19.22
CA ASP A 5 -12.58 -1.69 -19.61
C ASP A 5 -12.48 -0.34 -18.88
N ARG A 6 -13.61 0.34 -18.66
CA ARG A 6 -13.68 1.58 -17.88
C ARG A 6 -13.43 1.31 -16.40
N GLU A 7 -14.06 0.28 -15.82
CA GLU A 7 -13.87 -0.12 -14.41
C GLU A 7 -12.41 -0.49 -14.12
N ARG A 8 -11.77 -1.25 -15.02
CA ARG A 8 -10.33 -1.54 -14.96
C ARG A 8 -9.49 -0.27 -14.99
N LYS A 9 -9.75 0.65 -15.92
CA LYS A 9 -9.01 1.93 -16.00
C LYS A 9 -9.17 2.77 -14.73
N LEU A 10 -10.36 2.80 -14.14
CA LEU A 10 -10.61 3.49 -12.88
C LEU A 10 -9.81 2.85 -11.73
N LEU A 11 -9.78 1.52 -11.66
CA LEU A 11 -8.95 0.81 -10.68
C LEU A 11 -7.46 1.13 -10.88
N GLN A 12 -6.96 1.10 -12.12
CA GLN A 12 -5.58 1.45 -12.45
C GLN A 12 -5.21 2.86 -11.98
N GLN A 13 -6.06 3.85 -12.29
CA GLN A 13 -5.86 5.24 -11.85
C GLN A 13 -5.90 5.35 -10.32
N THR A 14 -6.87 4.69 -9.67
CA THR A 14 -7.01 4.74 -8.22
C THR A 14 -5.81 4.12 -7.53
N VAL A 15 -5.32 2.97 -7.99
CA VAL A 15 -4.12 2.32 -7.44
C VAL A 15 -2.88 3.15 -7.72
N ALA A 16 -2.75 3.73 -8.92
CA ALA A 16 -1.63 4.60 -9.26
C ALA A 16 -1.56 5.82 -8.34
N LEU A 17 -2.69 6.44 -8.03
CA LEU A 17 -2.79 7.55 -7.09
C LEU A 17 -2.55 7.11 -5.65
N ALA A 18 -3.19 6.02 -5.20
CA ALA A 18 -3.06 5.52 -3.84
C ALA A 18 -1.61 5.10 -3.52
N ALA A 19 -0.89 4.52 -4.48
CA ALA A 19 0.50 4.12 -4.33
C ALA A 19 1.49 5.30 -4.21
N ILE A 20 1.08 6.54 -4.55
CA ILE A 20 1.86 7.74 -4.26
C ILE A 20 2.08 7.88 -2.75
N VAL A 21 1.09 7.52 -1.93
CA VAL A 21 1.16 7.69 -0.46
C VAL A 21 2.33 6.90 0.15
N PRO A 22 2.42 5.56 0.02
CA PRO A 22 3.56 4.81 0.55
C PRO A 22 4.88 5.18 -0.14
N ALA A 23 4.88 5.50 -1.43
CA ALA A 23 6.09 5.91 -2.14
C ALA A 23 6.64 7.24 -1.62
N ALA A 24 5.80 8.27 -1.51
CA ALA A 24 6.21 9.59 -1.05
C ALA A 24 6.61 9.57 0.44
N ILE A 25 5.82 8.91 1.29
CA ILE A 25 6.14 8.78 2.72
C ILE A 25 7.42 7.97 2.92
N GLY A 26 7.57 6.86 2.20
CA GLY A 26 8.78 6.03 2.26
C GLY A 26 10.02 6.78 1.77
N LEU A 27 9.92 7.49 0.63
CA LEU A 27 11.03 8.30 0.13
C LEU A 27 11.40 9.42 1.10
N TYR A 28 10.40 10.09 1.67
CA TYR A 28 10.61 11.10 2.68
C TYR A 28 11.37 10.53 3.89
N GLY A 29 10.92 9.40 4.44
CA GLY A 29 11.57 8.77 5.58
C GLY A 29 12.99 8.26 5.29
N VAL A 30 13.28 7.84 4.06
CA VAL A 30 14.65 7.49 3.62
C VAL A 30 15.56 8.72 3.63
N LEU A 31 15.11 9.84 3.03
CA LEU A 31 15.93 11.03 2.85
C LEU A 31 16.11 11.82 4.15
N PHE A 32 15.03 11.99 4.92
CA PHE A 32 15.01 12.87 6.10
C PHE A 32 15.07 12.12 7.42
N GLY A 33 14.87 10.79 7.43
CA GLY A 33 14.85 10.00 8.66
C GLY A 33 13.77 10.49 9.64
N GLN A 34 14.02 10.37 10.94
CA GLN A 34 13.14 10.93 11.98
C GLN A 34 13.40 12.42 12.24
N ALA A 35 14.21 13.12 11.42
CA ALA A 35 14.61 14.50 11.70
C ALA A 35 13.44 15.49 11.84
N LEU A 36 12.25 15.16 11.32
CA LEU A 36 11.06 16.00 11.46
C LEU A 36 10.41 15.94 12.86
N THR A 37 10.65 14.89 13.65
CA THR A 37 10.09 14.81 15.01
C THR A 37 10.90 15.62 16.03
N GLY A 38 12.13 16.02 15.68
CA GLY A 38 12.98 16.86 16.55
C GLY A 38 13.52 16.15 17.80
N ASP A 39 13.16 14.88 17.99
CA ASP A 39 13.60 14.09 19.13
C ASP A 39 15.02 13.56 18.93
N ALA A 40 15.80 13.56 20.01
CA ALA A 40 17.12 12.92 20.02
C ALA A 40 16.95 11.40 20.04
N VAL A 41 16.94 10.78 18.85
CA VAL A 41 16.81 9.34 18.68
C VAL A 41 18.18 8.67 18.61
N SER A 42 18.28 7.43 19.10
CA SER A 42 19.53 6.67 18.97
C SER A 42 19.86 6.39 17.49
N ILE A 43 21.15 6.27 17.17
CA ILE A 43 21.63 5.94 15.81
C ILE A 43 20.98 4.64 15.30
N SER A 44 20.76 3.67 16.20
CA SER A 44 20.12 2.40 15.86
C SER A 44 18.66 2.57 15.47
N ALA A 45 17.89 3.36 16.23
CA ALA A 45 16.48 3.63 15.93
C ALA A 45 16.32 4.42 14.61
N GLU A 46 17.20 5.39 14.38
CA GLU A 46 17.22 6.19 13.16
C GLU A 46 17.56 5.35 11.91
N SER A 47 18.53 4.44 12.02
CA SER A 47 18.86 3.47 10.96
C SER A 47 17.68 2.52 10.66
N HIS A 48 17.04 1.99 11.70
CA HIS A 48 15.88 1.12 11.56
C HIS A 48 14.68 1.83 10.91
N PHE A 49 14.45 3.10 11.27
CA PHE A 49 13.41 3.92 10.65
C PHE A 49 13.65 4.13 9.16
N ARG A 50 14.89 4.43 8.74
CA ARG A 50 15.22 4.55 7.31
C ARG A 50 15.03 3.23 6.57
N PHE A 51 15.40 2.11 7.19
CA PHE A 51 15.17 0.79 6.62
C PHE A 51 13.68 0.50 6.38
N LEU A 52 12.82 0.72 7.38
CA LEU A 52 11.37 0.55 7.26
C LEU A 52 10.76 1.51 6.22
N SER A 53 11.26 2.75 6.17
CA SER A 53 10.85 3.73 5.16
C SER A 53 11.22 3.29 3.74
N GLY A 54 12.41 2.69 3.57
CA GLY A 54 12.84 2.09 2.30
C GLY A 54 11.97 0.91 1.87
N LEU A 55 11.56 0.05 2.82
CA LEU A 55 10.60 -1.01 2.54
C LEU A 55 9.23 -0.45 2.09
N LEU A 56 8.73 0.59 2.76
CA LEU A 56 7.46 1.23 2.41
C LEU A 56 7.52 1.85 0.99
N LEU A 57 8.62 2.51 0.66
CA LEU A 57 8.89 3.02 -0.68
C LEU A 57 8.88 1.89 -1.71
N GLY A 58 9.59 0.79 -1.42
CA GLY A 58 9.63 -0.40 -2.28
C GLY A 58 8.25 -1.01 -2.51
N ILE A 59 7.40 -1.05 -1.48
CA ILE A 59 6.00 -1.50 -1.59
C ILE A 59 5.20 -0.57 -2.52
N GLY A 60 5.34 0.77 -2.37
CA GLY A 60 4.70 1.74 -3.26
C GLY A 60 5.08 1.55 -4.73
N ILE A 61 6.38 1.37 -5.01
CA ILE A 61 6.88 1.06 -6.36
C ILE A 61 6.33 -0.28 -6.86
N CYS A 62 6.26 -1.29 -5.99
CA CYS A 62 5.69 -2.58 -6.36
C CYS A 62 4.20 -2.47 -6.71
N PHE A 63 3.41 -1.66 -6.00
CA PHE A 63 2.02 -1.39 -6.38
C PHE A 63 1.94 -0.73 -7.76
N TRP A 64 2.77 0.28 -8.05
CA TRP A 64 2.82 0.85 -9.41
C TRP A 64 3.15 -0.18 -10.48
N SER A 65 4.06 -1.12 -10.21
CA SER A 65 4.36 -2.19 -11.15
C SER A 65 3.20 -3.15 -11.42
N THR A 66 2.16 -3.17 -10.57
CA THR A 66 0.93 -3.94 -10.81
C THR A 66 -0.11 -3.19 -11.65
N VAL A 67 0.05 -1.87 -11.84
CA VAL A 67 -0.93 -1.05 -12.59
C VAL A 67 -1.04 -1.50 -14.05
N PRO A 68 0.06 -1.77 -14.78
CA PRO A 68 -0.03 -2.41 -16.09
C PRO A 68 -0.50 -3.86 -15.94
N GLY A 69 -1.63 -4.23 -16.56
CA GLY A 69 -2.19 -5.59 -16.48
C GLY A 69 -2.70 -5.97 -15.08
N ILE A 70 -3.28 -5.03 -14.35
CA ILE A 70 -3.76 -5.21 -12.97
C ILE A 70 -4.74 -6.38 -12.79
N GLU A 71 -5.45 -6.76 -13.85
CA GLU A 71 -6.36 -7.91 -13.93
C GLU A 71 -5.66 -9.26 -13.76
N GLU A 72 -4.38 -9.37 -14.12
CA GLU A 72 -3.60 -10.62 -14.09
C GLU A 72 -2.68 -10.71 -12.87
N LYS A 73 -2.42 -9.60 -12.17
CA LYS A 73 -1.42 -9.51 -11.08
C LYS A 73 -1.99 -9.76 -9.68
N THR A 74 -3.03 -10.58 -9.57
CA THR A 74 -3.78 -10.84 -8.32
C THR A 74 -2.89 -11.31 -7.16
N ASN A 75 -2.00 -12.29 -7.38
CA ASN A 75 -1.14 -12.80 -6.31
C ASN A 75 -0.21 -11.72 -5.75
N ARG A 76 0.43 -10.94 -6.64
CA ARG A 76 1.31 -9.85 -6.22
C ARG A 76 0.53 -8.76 -5.48
N PHE A 77 -0.64 -8.39 -5.97
CA PHE A 77 -1.50 -7.39 -5.34
C PHE A 77 -1.94 -7.81 -3.92
N ARG A 78 -2.30 -9.10 -3.74
CA ARG A 78 -2.66 -9.67 -2.44
C ARG A 78 -1.51 -9.68 -1.45
N ILE A 79 -0.30 -10.07 -1.88
CA ILE A 79 0.90 -10.06 -1.03
C ILE A 79 1.20 -8.62 -0.56
N LEU A 80 1.20 -7.65 -1.47
CA LEU A 80 1.43 -6.24 -1.12
C LEU A 80 0.35 -5.72 -0.16
N THR A 81 -0.91 -6.08 -0.39
CA THR A 81 -2.02 -5.74 0.52
C THR A 81 -1.81 -6.34 1.90
N LEU A 82 -1.42 -7.62 1.98
CA LEU A 82 -1.15 -8.29 3.24
C LEU A 82 -0.02 -7.61 4.03
N LEU A 83 1.09 -7.25 3.35
CA LEU A 83 2.19 -6.53 3.98
C LEU A 83 1.73 -5.21 4.61
N ILE A 84 0.91 -4.44 3.87
CA ILE A 84 0.35 -3.18 4.34
C ILE A 84 -0.58 -3.40 5.54
N VAL A 85 -1.48 -4.39 5.48
CA VAL A 85 -2.39 -4.71 6.59
C VAL A 85 -1.62 -5.15 7.83
N ILE A 86 -0.60 -6.01 7.69
CA ILE A 86 0.25 -6.42 8.82
C ILE A 86 0.95 -5.20 9.44
N GLY A 87 1.44 -4.28 8.60
CA GLY A 87 2.01 -3.01 9.05
C GLY A 87 1.01 -2.16 9.83
N GLY A 88 -0.21 -2.01 9.31
CA GLY A 88 -1.29 -1.27 9.97
C GLY A 88 -1.74 -1.91 11.28
N LEU A 89 -1.84 -3.24 11.35
CA LEU A 89 -2.15 -3.96 12.60
C LEU A 89 -1.05 -3.76 13.64
N SER A 90 0.23 -3.80 13.22
CA SER A 90 1.36 -3.51 14.09
C SER A 90 1.30 -2.08 14.63
N ARG A 91 0.90 -1.11 13.80
CA ARG A 91 0.69 0.29 14.21
C ARG A 91 -0.50 0.45 15.15
N LEU A 92 -1.60 -0.27 14.92
CA LEU A 92 -2.77 -0.28 15.79
C LEU A 92 -2.43 -0.85 17.18
N LEU A 93 -1.62 -1.92 17.24
CA LEU A 93 -1.10 -2.45 18.49
C LEU A 93 -0.23 -1.41 19.21
N GLY A 94 0.66 -0.72 18.50
CA GLY A 94 1.47 0.37 19.07
C GLY A 94 0.63 1.46 19.75
N LEU A 95 -0.51 1.81 19.15
CA LEU A 95 -1.45 2.82 19.66
C LEU A 95 -2.04 2.43 21.03
N VAL A 96 -2.28 1.13 21.26
CA VAL A 96 -2.71 0.59 22.56
C VAL A 96 -1.63 0.78 23.63
N PHE A 97 -0.36 0.79 23.24
CA PHE A 97 0.77 0.89 24.17
C PHE A 97 1.30 2.31 24.39
N THR A 98 1.18 3.23 23.43
CA THR A 98 1.88 4.54 23.46
C THR A 98 0.98 5.79 23.45
N GLY A 99 -0.34 5.66 23.27
CA GLY A 99 -1.29 6.78 23.43
C GLY A 99 -1.76 7.47 22.14
N LEU A 100 -2.50 8.59 22.30
CA LEU A 100 -3.36 9.21 21.28
C LEU A 100 -2.62 9.57 19.96
N PRO A 101 -3.07 9.04 18.81
CA PRO A 101 -2.41 9.20 17.52
C PRO A 101 -2.54 10.62 16.97
N SER A 102 -1.51 11.08 16.26
CA SER A 102 -1.61 12.29 15.42
C SER A 102 -2.59 12.06 14.25
N LEU A 103 -3.13 13.14 13.68
CA LEU A 103 -4.08 13.05 12.55
C LEU A 103 -3.49 12.29 11.35
N PHE A 104 -2.18 12.44 11.10
CA PHE A 104 -1.43 11.71 10.08
C PHE A 104 -1.42 10.20 10.34
N MET A 105 -1.31 9.78 11.60
CA MET A 105 -1.31 8.37 11.97
C MET A 105 -2.68 7.72 11.75
N ILE A 106 -3.77 8.45 12.05
CA ILE A 106 -5.15 8.00 11.75
C ILE A 106 -5.34 7.85 10.24
N GLY A 107 -4.90 8.83 9.46
CA GLY A 107 -4.94 8.75 7.99
C GLY A 107 -4.17 7.55 7.45
N GLY A 108 -2.97 7.29 7.99
CA GLY A 108 -2.18 6.10 7.67
C GLY A 108 -2.90 4.80 8.01
N LEU A 109 -3.48 4.68 9.21
CA LEU A 109 -4.24 3.50 9.61
C LEU A 109 -5.47 3.25 8.72
N ALA A 110 -6.20 4.31 8.36
CA ALA A 110 -7.33 4.19 7.43
C ALA A 110 -6.87 3.72 6.05
N MET A 111 -5.75 4.24 5.54
CA MET A 111 -5.16 3.76 4.30
C MET A 111 -4.81 2.28 4.36
N GLU A 112 -4.14 1.85 5.43
CA GLU A 112 -3.61 0.49 5.56
C GLU A 112 -4.69 -0.56 5.83
N LEU A 113 -5.69 -0.24 6.66
CA LEU A 113 -6.69 -1.20 7.15
C LEU A 113 -8.04 -1.11 6.43
N ILE A 114 -8.29 -0.05 5.66
CA ILE A 114 -9.55 0.13 4.93
C ILE A 114 -9.27 0.27 3.44
N VAL A 115 -8.50 1.28 3.02
CA VAL A 115 -8.34 1.59 1.59
C VAL A 115 -7.63 0.46 0.86
N THR A 116 -6.48 0.00 1.34
CA THR A 116 -5.73 -1.06 0.67
C THR A 116 -6.51 -2.39 0.56
N PRO A 117 -7.18 -2.89 1.62
CA PRO A 117 -8.05 -4.06 1.52
C PRO A 117 -9.21 -3.88 0.52
N VAL A 118 -9.87 -2.72 0.54
CA VAL A 118 -10.96 -2.43 -0.42
C VAL A 118 -10.45 -2.43 -1.85
N LEU A 119 -9.28 -1.85 -2.12
CA LEU A 119 -8.64 -1.90 -3.44
C LEU A 119 -8.31 -3.34 -3.86
N CYS A 120 -7.87 -4.18 -2.93
CA CYS A 120 -7.59 -5.60 -3.20
C CYS A 120 -8.86 -6.39 -3.54
N LEU A 121 -9.97 -6.12 -2.84
CA LEU A 121 -11.26 -6.73 -3.15
C LEU A 121 -11.78 -6.27 -4.52
N TRP A 122 -11.62 -4.98 -4.83
CA TRP A 122 -11.98 -4.44 -6.15
C TRP A 122 -11.12 -5.05 -7.27
N GLN A 123 -9.81 -5.17 -7.06
CA GLN A 123 -8.91 -5.85 -7.99
C GLN A 123 -9.32 -7.31 -8.20
N THR A 124 -9.65 -8.05 -7.14
CA THR A 124 -10.11 -9.45 -7.23
C THR A 124 -11.40 -9.56 -8.05
N ARG A 125 -12.33 -8.61 -7.89
CA ARG A 125 -13.56 -8.57 -8.69
C ARG A 125 -13.28 -8.35 -10.17
N ILE A 126 -12.34 -7.45 -10.51
CA ILE A 126 -11.91 -7.22 -11.90
C ILE A 126 -11.22 -8.45 -12.49
N ALA A 127 -10.31 -9.08 -11.72
CA ALA A 127 -9.60 -10.28 -12.14
C ALA A 127 -10.56 -11.44 -12.45
N ASN A 128 -11.53 -11.70 -11.58
CA ASN A 128 -12.53 -12.75 -11.79
C ASN A 128 -13.37 -12.49 -13.05
N ARG A 129 -13.84 -11.25 -13.24
CA ARG A 129 -14.60 -10.85 -14.45
C ARG A 129 -13.78 -10.94 -15.73
N TYR A 130 -12.47 -10.72 -15.65
CA TYR A 130 -11.56 -10.86 -16.77
C TYR A 130 -11.37 -12.35 -17.12
N ALA A 131 -11.12 -13.20 -16.12
CA ALA A 131 -10.97 -14.64 -16.29
C ALA A 131 -12.24 -15.32 -16.84
N GLU A 132 -13.42 -14.95 -16.34
CA GLU A 132 -14.72 -15.46 -16.86
C GLU A 132 -14.92 -15.13 -18.34
N ARG A 133 -14.36 -14.01 -18.82
CA ARG A 133 -14.61 -13.48 -20.16
C ARG A 133 -13.59 -13.91 -21.19
N PHE A 134 -12.33 -14.05 -20.80
CA PHE A 134 -11.23 -14.35 -21.72
C PHE A 134 -10.63 -15.75 -21.49
N GLY A 135 -11.22 -16.52 -20.57
CA GLY A 135 -10.68 -17.79 -20.11
C GLY A 135 -9.56 -17.54 -19.08
N VAL A 136 -9.36 -18.53 -18.20
CA VAL A 136 -8.17 -18.57 -17.37
C VAL A 136 -7.00 -18.82 -18.34
N ALA A 137 -6.06 -17.88 -18.47
CA ALA A 137 -4.76 -18.25 -19.00
C ALA A 137 -4.22 -19.32 -18.04
N GLU A 138 -4.14 -20.56 -18.53
CA GLU A 138 -3.63 -21.67 -17.73
C GLU A 138 -2.27 -21.29 -17.11
N PRO A 139 -2.04 -21.66 -15.84
CA PRO A 139 -0.87 -21.25 -15.07
C PRO A 139 0.46 -21.71 -15.67
#